data_AF-A0A2D9H500-F1
#
_entry.id   AF-A0A2D9H500-F1
#
_cell.length_a   1.000
_cell.length_b   1.000
_cell.length_c   1.000
_cell.angle_alpha   90.00
_cell.angle_beta   90.00
_cell.angle_gamma   90.00
#
_symmetry.space_group_name_H-M   'P 1'
#
loop_
_entity.id
_entity.type
_entity.pdbx_description
1 polymer ?
#
loop_
_entity_poly.entity_id
_entity_poly.type
_entity_poly.pdbx_seq_one_letter_code
_entity_poly.pdbx_strand_id
1 'polypeptide(L)'
;MEPDTGPLSAALQERFRDRIAGIFIEREPDFHVVVRLTGDRDAGTLQYQLGEDRVRVEVLTGASHTVDQLVAALDDRQMITRVLPDGYGGYVDERTGYVVLTVLPGTELAGGSEASLSAALGVPIRIIEGEPATIGPAPQQREER
;
A
#
# COMPACT_ATOMS: atom_id res chain seq x y z
N MET A 1 3.23 -25.01 -0.56
CA MET A 1 4.19 -24.07 -1.18
C MET A 1 3.33 -22.94 -1.73
N GLU A 2 3.66 -21.69 -1.47
CA GLU A 2 2.88 -20.57 -2.02
C GLU A 2 3.27 -20.34 -3.48
N PRO A 3 2.30 -20.08 -4.37
CA PRO A 3 2.61 -19.82 -5.77
C PRO A 3 3.37 -18.49 -5.91
N ASP A 4 4.35 -18.44 -6.81
CA ASP A 4 5.02 -17.18 -7.16
C ASP A 4 4.02 -16.27 -7.90
N THR A 5 3.48 -15.30 -7.17
CA THR A 5 2.45 -14.38 -7.69
C THR A 5 3.04 -13.14 -8.38
N GLY A 6 4.37 -12.99 -8.44
CA GLY A 6 5.01 -11.85 -9.10
C GLY A 6 4.53 -11.63 -10.55
N PRO A 7 4.56 -12.66 -11.42
CA PRO A 7 4.05 -12.55 -12.78
C PRO A 7 2.55 -12.21 -12.86
N LEU A 8 1.75 -12.71 -11.92
CA LEU A 8 0.32 -12.42 -11.85
C LEU A 8 0.06 -10.95 -11.51
N SER A 9 0.75 -10.43 -10.50
CA SER A 9 0.66 -9.02 -10.11
C SER A 9 1.03 -8.09 -11.26
N ALA A 10 2.12 -8.39 -11.99
CA ALA A 10 2.51 -7.61 -13.17
C ALA A 10 1.43 -7.65 -14.28
N ALA A 11 0.85 -8.81 -14.56
CA ALA A 11 -0.23 -8.94 -15.54
C ALA A 11 -1.49 -8.17 -15.13
N LEU A 12 -1.83 -8.15 -13.84
CA LEU A 12 -2.97 -7.40 -13.31
C LEU A 12 -2.72 -5.89 -13.34
N GLN A 13 -1.50 -5.44 -13.03
CA GLN A 13 -1.09 -4.04 -13.19
C GLN A 13 -1.23 -3.58 -14.63
N GLU A 14 -0.79 -4.38 -15.60
CA GLU A 14 -0.94 -4.05 -17.02
C GLU A 14 -2.41 -4.00 -17.43
N ARG A 15 -3.19 -5.02 -17.06
CA ARG A 15 -4.61 -5.14 -17.44
C ARG A 15 -5.46 -3.99 -16.92
N PHE A 16 -5.16 -3.48 -15.72
CA PHE A 16 -5.97 -2.48 -15.03
C PHE A 16 -5.25 -1.16 -14.80
N ARG A 17 -4.20 -0.88 -15.57
CA ARG A 17 -3.26 0.25 -15.38
C ARG A 17 -3.95 1.57 -14.98
N ASP A 18 -4.99 1.97 -15.69
CA ASP A 18 -5.64 3.28 -15.49
C ASP A 18 -6.60 3.33 -14.28
N ARG A 19 -6.85 2.19 -13.63
CA ARG A 19 -7.85 2.06 -12.56
C ARG A 19 -7.31 1.42 -11.29
N ILE A 20 -6.07 0.96 -11.31
CA ILE A 20 -5.50 0.20 -10.20
C ILE A 20 -5.40 1.06 -8.95
N ALA A 21 -6.04 0.60 -7.87
CA ALA A 21 -6.05 1.23 -6.55
C ALA A 21 -5.27 0.42 -5.51
N GLY A 22 -4.88 -0.81 -5.85
CA GLY A 22 -3.97 -1.63 -5.05
C GLY A 22 -3.99 -3.10 -5.46
N ILE A 23 -2.89 -3.81 -5.24
CA ILE A 23 -2.80 -5.26 -5.31
C ILE A 23 -2.16 -5.79 -4.04
N PHE A 24 -2.79 -6.77 -3.41
CA PHE A 24 -2.24 -7.43 -2.23
C PHE A 24 -2.67 -8.89 -2.16
N ILE A 25 -1.99 -9.65 -1.31
CA ILE A 25 -2.29 -11.06 -1.06
C ILE A 25 -3.05 -11.17 0.24
N GLU A 26 -4.11 -11.95 0.23
CA GLU A 26 -4.79 -12.41 1.43
C GLU A 26 -4.59 -13.89 1.64
N ARG A 27 -4.45 -14.28 2.91
CA ARG A 27 -4.17 -15.67 3.31
C ARG A 27 -5.33 -16.32 4.05
N GLU A 28 -6.27 -15.52 4.52
CA GLU A 28 -7.44 -15.98 5.26
C GLU A 28 -8.74 -15.56 4.55
N PRO A 29 -9.77 -16.43 4.51
CA PRO A 29 -9.78 -17.82 4.97
C PRO A 29 -8.97 -18.78 4.06
N ASP A 30 -8.63 -18.36 2.85
CA ASP A 30 -7.80 -19.07 1.88
C ASP A 30 -6.87 -18.10 1.13
N PHE A 31 -5.77 -18.62 0.57
CA PHE A 31 -4.83 -17.82 -0.21
C PHE A 31 -5.46 -17.29 -1.50
N HIS A 32 -5.47 -15.97 -1.67
CA HIS A 32 -5.95 -15.30 -2.88
C HIS A 32 -5.28 -13.94 -3.07
N VAL A 33 -5.29 -13.46 -4.31
CA VAL A 33 -4.86 -12.09 -4.62
C VAL A 33 -6.08 -11.20 -4.65
N VAL A 34 -5.98 -9.99 -4.10
CA VAL A 34 -7.01 -8.97 -4.16
C VAL A 34 -6.51 -7.83 -5.03
N VAL A 35 -7.34 -7.40 -5.98
CA VAL A 35 -7.12 -6.23 -6.81
C VAL A 35 -8.21 -5.22 -6.47
N ARG A 36 -7.79 -4.02 -6.05
CA ARG A 36 -8.69 -2.89 -5.86
C ARG A 36 -8.65 -2.00 -7.08
N LEU A 37 -9.84 -1.59 -7.55
CA LEU A 37 -10.01 -0.75 -8.72
C LEU A 37 -10.88 0.48 -8.39
N THR A 38 -10.58 1.59 -9.06
CA THR A 38 -11.48 2.75 -9.13
C THR A 38 -12.64 2.49 -10.10
N GLY A 39 -13.74 3.24 -9.96
CA GLY A 39 -14.97 3.01 -10.71
C GLY A 39 -15.70 1.73 -10.27
N ASP A 40 -16.71 1.31 -11.02
CA ASP A 40 -17.71 0.30 -10.62
C ASP A 40 -17.76 -0.95 -11.53
N ARG A 41 -16.92 -0.99 -12.58
CA ARG A 41 -16.88 -2.09 -13.55
C ARG A 41 -15.93 -3.21 -13.13
N ASP A 42 -16.23 -4.42 -13.59
CA ASP A 42 -15.37 -5.61 -13.49
C ASP A 42 -15.21 -6.19 -12.07
N ALA A 43 -16.15 -5.89 -11.17
CA ALA A 43 -16.21 -6.50 -9.85
C ALA A 43 -16.47 -8.02 -9.92
N GLY A 44 -15.88 -8.77 -8.99
CA GLY A 44 -16.13 -10.21 -8.84
C GLY A 44 -14.85 -11.02 -8.69
N THR A 45 -14.94 -12.32 -8.97
CA THR A 45 -13.83 -13.26 -8.77
C THR A 45 -13.35 -13.82 -10.10
N LEU A 46 -12.04 -13.76 -10.31
CA LEU A 46 -11.34 -14.36 -11.44
C LEU A 46 -10.49 -15.54 -10.96
N GLN A 47 -10.17 -16.44 -11.88
CA GLN A 47 -9.31 -17.60 -11.64
C GLN A 47 -8.15 -17.54 -12.64
N TYR A 48 -6.92 -17.57 -12.13
CA TYR A 48 -5.71 -17.56 -12.95
C TYR A 48 -4.92 -18.83 -12.74
N GLN A 49 -4.35 -19.36 -13.82
CA GLN A 49 -3.46 -20.51 -13.78
C GLN A 49 -2.01 -19.99 -13.72
N LEU A 50 -1.25 -20.36 -12.67
CA LEU A 50 0.18 -20.09 -12.55
C LEU A 50 0.92 -21.41 -12.40
N GLY A 51 1.56 -21.88 -13.48
CA GLY A 51 2.11 -23.22 -13.51
C GLY A 51 1.02 -24.26 -13.25
N GLU A 52 1.22 -25.11 -12.25
CA GLU A 52 0.23 -26.12 -11.83
C GLU A 52 -0.82 -25.57 -10.85
N ASP A 53 -0.58 -24.40 -10.25
CA ASP A 53 -1.45 -23.80 -9.25
C ASP A 53 -2.57 -22.95 -9.87
N ARG A 54 -3.73 -22.96 -9.21
CA ARG A 54 -4.84 -22.03 -9.49
C ARG A 54 -4.92 -20.98 -8.40
N VAL A 55 -4.78 -19.72 -8.79
CA VAL A 55 -4.86 -18.58 -7.90
C VAL A 55 -6.18 -17.85 -8.11
N ARG A 56 -6.95 -17.74 -7.03
CA ARG A 56 -8.15 -16.90 -6.98
C ARG A 56 -7.73 -15.43 -6.96
N VAL A 57 -8.34 -14.62 -7.80
CA VAL A 57 -8.18 -13.16 -7.80
C VAL A 57 -9.53 -12.52 -7.51
N GLU A 58 -9.63 -11.78 -6.42
CA GLU A 58 -10.81 -11.02 -6.05
C GLU A 58 -10.68 -9.57 -6.51
N VAL A 59 -11.65 -9.09 -7.28
CA VAL A 59 -11.68 -7.73 -7.83
C VAL A 59 -12.69 -6.91 -7.05
N LEU A 60 -12.17 -5.99 -6.25
CA LEU A 60 -12.94 -5.02 -5.47
C LEU A 60 -12.97 -3.68 -6.20
N THR A 61 -14.17 -3.17 -6.46
CA THR A 61 -14.37 -1.88 -7.15
C THR A 61 -14.81 -0.79 -6.17
N GLY A 62 -14.83 0.46 -6.64
CA GLY A 62 -15.32 1.60 -5.87
C GLY A 62 -14.24 2.31 -5.05
N ALA A 63 -12.97 2.02 -5.28
CA ALA A 63 -11.89 2.81 -4.67
C ALA A 63 -11.94 4.27 -5.15
N SER A 64 -11.69 5.21 -4.25
CA SER A 64 -11.71 6.64 -4.54
C SER A 64 -10.51 7.12 -5.37
N HIS A 65 -9.36 6.46 -5.21
CA HIS A 65 -8.09 6.86 -5.81
C HIS A 65 -7.34 5.66 -6.37
N THR A 66 -6.59 5.89 -7.44
CA THR A 66 -5.60 4.95 -7.99
C THR A 66 -4.30 4.99 -7.18
N VAL A 67 -3.47 3.94 -7.28
CA VAL A 67 -2.13 3.90 -6.67
C VAL A 67 -1.30 5.09 -7.14
N ASP A 68 -1.33 5.41 -8.44
CA ASP A 68 -0.59 6.54 -9.00
C ASP A 68 -1.00 7.88 -8.37
N GLN A 69 -2.30 8.08 -8.11
CA GLN A 69 -2.78 9.28 -7.41
C GLN A 69 -2.31 9.32 -5.95
N LEU A 70 -2.29 8.18 -5.25
CA LEU A 70 -1.80 8.09 -3.88
C LEU A 70 -0.28 8.33 -3.82
N VAL A 71 0.48 7.77 -4.75
CA VAL A 71 1.93 7.99 -4.88
C VAL A 71 2.24 9.45 -5.20
N ALA A 72 1.52 10.06 -6.15
CA ALA A 72 1.71 11.47 -6.49
C ALA A 72 1.44 12.39 -5.28
N ALA A 73 0.46 12.06 -4.45
CA ALA A 73 0.20 12.78 -3.21
C ALA A 73 1.32 12.60 -2.17
N LEU A 74 1.87 11.39 -2.03
CA LEU A 74 3.02 11.11 -1.16
C LEU A 74 4.30 11.84 -1.63
N ASP A 75 4.46 12.02 -2.93
CA ASP A 75 5.58 12.72 -3.54
C ASP A 75 5.50 14.26 -3.39
N ASP A 76 4.36 14.82 -2.98
CA ASP A 76 4.24 16.24 -2.63
C ASP A 76 4.86 16.55 -1.26
N ARG A 77 6.19 16.45 -1.21
CA ARG A 77 6.99 16.72 -0.02
C ARG A 77 6.80 18.12 0.50
N GLN A 78 6.60 19.10 -0.39
CA GLN A 78 6.46 20.49 0.02
C GLN A 78 5.20 20.66 0.87
N MET A 79 4.08 20.06 0.47
CA MET A 79 2.86 20.11 1.23
C MET A 79 2.98 19.38 2.57
N ILE A 80 3.59 18.19 2.57
CA ILE A 80 3.73 17.38 3.80
C ILE A 80 4.66 18.05 4.81
N THR A 81 5.81 18.58 4.40
CA THR A 81 6.78 19.23 5.30
C THR A 81 6.24 20.52 5.95
N ARG A 82 5.21 21.17 5.38
CA ARG A 82 4.53 22.30 6.06
C ARG A 82 3.82 21.86 7.34
N VAL A 83 3.38 20.61 7.40
CA VAL A 83 2.66 20.03 8.56
C VAL A 83 3.61 19.19 9.42
N LEU A 84 4.56 18.49 8.80
CA LEU A 84 5.53 17.60 9.44
C LEU A 84 6.97 18.09 9.17
N PRO A 85 7.42 19.18 9.81
CA PRO A 85 8.73 19.79 9.53
C PRO A 85 9.90 18.95 10.03
N ASP A 86 9.71 18.17 11.10
CA ASP A 86 10.79 17.40 11.75
C ASP A 86 11.14 16.09 11.02
N GLY A 87 10.51 15.86 9.87
CA GLY A 87 10.74 14.70 9.02
C GLY A 87 9.67 13.62 9.17
N TYR A 88 9.54 12.82 8.10
CA TYR A 88 8.58 11.73 8.02
C TYR A 88 9.10 10.64 7.07
N GLY A 89 8.71 9.40 7.33
CA GLY A 89 8.64 8.35 6.32
C GLY A 89 7.24 8.29 5.74
N GLY A 90 7.04 7.60 4.62
CA GLY A 90 5.70 7.36 4.13
C GLY A 90 5.61 6.26 3.09
N TYR A 91 4.44 5.66 3.00
CA TYR A 91 4.13 4.60 2.05
C TYR A 91 2.65 4.62 1.69
N VAL A 92 2.31 4.02 0.55
CA VAL A 92 0.92 3.77 0.16
C VAL A 92 0.50 2.42 0.74
N ASP A 93 -0.57 2.42 1.53
CA ASP A 93 -1.23 1.20 1.96
C ASP A 93 -2.28 0.82 0.90
N GLU A 94 -1.88 -0.03 -0.05
CA GLU A 94 -2.72 -0.50 -1.16
C GLU A 94 -3.96 -1.29 -0.67
N ARG A 95 -3.93 -1.85 0.55
CA ARG A 95 -5.06 -2.58 1.11
C ARG A 95 -6.18 -1.66 1.53
N THR A 96 -5.84 -0.53 2.17
CA THR A 96 -6.83 0.42 2.70
C THR A 96 -7.06 1.61 1.76
N GLY A 97 -6.06 1.96 0.95
CA GLY A 97 -6.06 3.11 0.05
C GLY A 97 -5.63 4.40 0.73
N TYR A 98 -4.94 4.31 1.88
CA TYR A 98 -4.39 5.45 2.60
C TYR A 98 -2.95 5.71 2.18
N VAL A 99 -2.57 6.98 2.14
CA VAL A 99 -1.16 7.34 2.28
C VAL A 99 -0.85 7.38 3.77
N VAL A 100 0.07 6.53 4.20
CA VAL A 100 0.50 6.45 5.59
C VAL A 100 1.80 7.21 5.75
N LEU A 101 1.81 8.16 6.68
CA LEU A 101 2.98 8.95 7.06
C LEU A 101 3.45 8.48 8.44
N THR A 102 4.73 8.16 8.54
CA THR A 102 5.36 7.69 9.77
C THR A 102 6.21 8.81 10.36
N VAL A 103 5.94 9.19 11.60
CA VAL A 103 6.70 10.20 12.34
C VAL A 103 7.50 9.57 13.47
N LEU A 104 8.45 10.30 14.04
CA LEU A 104 9.22 9.82 15.19
C LEU A 104 8.31 9.65 16.42
N PRO A 105 8.56 8.66 17.29
CA PRO A 105 7.85 8.54 18.57
C PRO A 105 7.87 9.84 19.37
N GLY A 106 6.71 10.26 19.90
CA GLY A 106 6.61 11.48 20.69
C GLY A 106 6.63 12.77 19.87
N THR A 107 6.51 12.70 18.54
CA THR A 107 6.27 13.88 17.70
C THR A 107 4.93 14.50 18.07
N GLU A 108 4.93 15.74 18.56
CA GLU A 108 3.70 16.46 18.86
C GLU A 108 3.01 16.90 17.56
N LEU A 109 1.89 16.26 17.23
CA LEU A 109 1.07 16.64 16.09
C LEU A 109 0.05 17.70 16.50
N ALA A 110 -0.09 18.73 15.68
CA ALA A 110 -1.21 19.65 15.82
C ALA A 110 -2.53 18.88 15.62
N GLY A 111 -3.54 19.18 16.44
CA GLY A 111 -4.86 18.57 16.31
C GLY A 111 -5.44 18.77 14.90
N GLY A 112 -5.87 17.70 14.25
CA GLY A 112 -6.42 17.75 12.89
C GLY A 112 -5.39 17.73 11.76
N SER A 113 -4.13 17.39 12.03
CA SER A 113 -3.07 17.29 11.00
C SER A 113 -3.44 16.32 9.87
N GLU A 114 -3.96 15.14 10.18
CA GLU A 114 -4.42 14.15 9.18
C GLU A 114 -5.51 14.71 8.27
N ALA A 115 -6.54 15.35 8.85
CA ALA A 115 -7.64 15.93 8.10
C ALA A 115 -7.17 17.09 7.22
N SER A 116 -6.26 17.93 7.73
CA SER A 116 -5.69 19.06 7.00
C SER A 116 -4.86 18.59 5.81
N LEU A 117 -4.00 17.58 6.00
CA LEU A 117 -3.23 16.98 4.91
C LEU A 117 -4.14 16.27 3.91
N SER A 118 -5.16 15.54 4.37
CA SER A 118 -6.11 14.87 3.48
C SER A 118 -6.86 15.86 2.59
N ALA A 119 -7.31 16.98 3.18
CA ALA A 119 -7.99 18.03 2.43
C ALA A 119 -7.06 18.71 1.41
N ALA A 120 -5.78 18.91 1.76
CA ALA A 120 -4.83 19.57 0.89
C ALA A 120 -4.31 18.68 -0.24
N LEU A 121 -4.04 17.42 0.04
CA LEU A 121 -3.51 16.44 -0.92
C LEU A 121 -4.61 15.75 -1.72
N GLY A 122 -5.87 15.87 -1.28
CA GLY A 122 -7.02 15.30 -1.96
C GLY A 122 -7.10 13.76 -1.88
N VAL A 123 -6.37 13.14 -0.97
CA VAL A 123 -6.33 11.69 -0.72
C VAL A 123 -6.44 11.42 0.79
N PRO A 124 -6.93 10.25 1.22
CA PRO A 124 -6.98 9.91 2.64
C PRO A 124 -5.57 9.72 3.23
N ILE A 125 -5.27 10.45 4.30
CA ILE A 125 -3.99 10.39 5.02
C ILE A 125 -4.18 9.74 6.39
N ARG A 126 -3.22 8.93 6.79
CA ARG A 126 -3.05 8.44 8.16
C ARG A 126 -1.65 8.74 8.66
N ILE A 127 -1.52 9.30 9.84
CA ILE A 127 -0.24 9.55 10.50
C ILE A 127 -0.10 8.55 11.64
N ILE A 128 1.03 7.84 11.67
CA ILE A 128 1.36 6.89 12.71
C ILE A 128 2.73 7.20 13.29
N GLU A 129 2.93 6.88 14.56
CA GLU A 129 4.28 6.84 15.13
C GLU A 129 5.01 5.61 14.58
N GLY A 130 6.24 5.81 14.12
CA GLY A 130 7.11 4.71 13.72
C GLY A 130 7.61 3.97 14.95
N GLU A 131 7.81 2.65 14.83
CA GLU A 131 8.59 1.94 15.82
C GLU A 131 10.03 2.50 15.82
N PRO A 132 10.64 2.73 17.00
CA PRO A 132 12.06 3.08 17.03
C PRO A 132 12.83 1.98 16.32
N ALA A 133 13.65 2.36 15.33
CA ALA A 133 14.52 1.43 14.63
C ALA A 133 15.40 0.72 15.66
N THR A 134 15.01 -0.49 16.05
CA THR A 134 15.84 -1.33 16.89
C THR A 134 16.87 -1.89 15.94
N ILE A 135 18.11 -1.38 16.00
CA ILE A 135 19.25 -2.04 15.36
C ILE A 135 19.43 -3.36 16.09
N GLY A 136 18.72 -4.39 15.65
CA GLY A 136 19.07 -5.77 15.98
C GLY A 136 20.48 -6.03 15.45
N PRO A 137 21.32 -6.81 16.16
CA PRO A 137 22.63 -7.15 15.65
C PRO A 137 22.47 -7.79 14.27
N ALA A 138 23.32 -7.36 13.32
CA ALA A 138 23.37 -7.92 11.97
C ALA A 138 23.31 -9.46 12.03
N PRO A 139 22.54 -10.14 11.16
CA PRO A 139 22.53 -11.58 11.11
C PRO A 139 23.98 -12.05 10.92
N GLN A 140 24.52 -12.71 11.94
CA GLN A 140 25.84 -13.32 11.87
C GLN A 140 25.75 -14.47 10.87
N GLN A 141 26.09 -14.18 9.62
CA GLN A 141 26.53 -15.21 8.70
C GLN A 141 27.84 -15.75 9.26
N ARG A 142 27.78 -16.92 9.93
CA ARG A 142 28.97 -17.75 10.14
C ARG A 142 28.79 -19.03 9.34
N GLU A 143 29.48 -19.00 8.21
CA GLU A 143 30.12 -20.12 7.50
C GLU A 143 30.09 -21.45 8.27
N GLU A 144 29.30 -22.40 7.78
CA GLU A 144 29.55 -23.81 8.00
C GLU A 144 30.79 -24.19 7.17
N ARG A 145 31.83 -24.69 7.86
CA ARG A 145 32.96 -25.39 7.25
C ARG A 145 32.70 -26.89 7.23
#